data_AF-A0A4Q5RGL0-F1
#
_entry.id   AF-A0A4Q5RGL0-F1
#
_cell.length_a   1.000
_cell.length_b   1.000
_cell.length_c   1.000
_cell.angle_alpha   90.00
_cell.angle_beta   90.00
_cell.angle_gamma   90.00
#
_symmetry.space_group_name_H-M   'P 1'
#
loop_
_entity.id
_entity.type
_entity.pdbx_description
1 polymer ?
#
loop_
_entity_poly.entity_id
_entity_poly.type
_entity_poly.pdbx_seq_one_letter_code
_entity_poly.pdbx_strand_id
1 'polypeptide(L)'
;ITVFPHGAQKLLGWYGGYGFEGTMGFLTGTAGLPYIIALLVILIEFFGSLMLITGTATRVAALGIFGNFLGVVITSHLKNGFFMNWYSQPNQGEGYEYFILLFGLAIICLVAGGGKASVDAVITKNQANS
;
A
#
# COMPACT_ATOMS: atom_id res chain seq x y z
N ILE A 1 5.02 6.81 -6.90
CA ILE A 1 4.23 5.86 -6.10
C ILE A 1 4.34 6.25 -4.63
N THR A 2 3.26 6.78 -4.10
CA THR A 2 3.14 7.33 -2.74
C THR A 2 3.16 6.26 -1.65
N VAL A 3 2.80 5.01 -1.99
CA VAL A 3 2.85 3.87 -1.07
C VAL A 3 4.28 3.40 -0.79
N PHE A 4 5.21 3.61 -1.73
CA PHE A 4 6.59 3.11 -1.58
C PHE A 4 7.33 3.73 -0.38
N PRO A 5 7.30 5.07 -0.17
CA PRO A 5 7.85 5.67 1.05
C PRO A 5 7.29 5.04 2.34
N HIS A 6 6.00 4.71 2.39
CA HIS A 6 5.40 4.02 3.54
C HIS A 6 5.96 2.60 3.73
N GLY A 7 6.05 1.81 2.66
CA GLY A 7 6.66 0.48 2.72
C GLY A 7 8.14 0.54 3.13
N ALA A 8 8.89 1.53 2.62
CA ALA A 8 10.30 1.72 2.95
C ALA A 8 10.52 2.17 4.40
N GLN A 9 9.64 3.03 4.94
CA GLN A 9 9.62 3.38 6.37
C GLN A 9 9.41 2.14 7.24
N LYS A 10 8.48 1.26 6.83
CA LYS A 10 8.10 0.07 7.59
C LYS A 10 9.12 -1.06 7.53
N LEU A 11 9.71 -1.31 6.36
CA LEU A 11 10.65 -2.41 6.18
C LEU A 11 12.10 -1.99 6.47
N LEU A 12 12.52 -0.86 5.91
CA LEU A 12 13.94 -0.44 5.90
C LEU A 12 14.25 0.66 6.92
N GLY A 13 13.24 1.27 7.54
CA GLY A 13 13.42 2.41 8.45
C GLY A 13 13.83 3.69 7.72
N TRP A 14 13.61 3.76 6.40
CA TRP A 14 13.94 4.94 5.62
C TRP A 14 13.09 6.13 6.04
N TYR A 15 13.56 7.35 5.75
CA TYR A 15 12.82 8.59 6.04
C TYR A 15 12.44 8.77 7.52
N GLY A 16 13.27 8.26 8.43
CA GLY A 16 13.01 8.31 9.88
C GLY A 16 11.91 7.36 10.35
N GLY A 17 11.58 6.33 9.56
CA GLY A 17 10.62 5.29 9.93
C GLY A 17 11.15 4.34 11.00
N TYR A 18 10.25 3.62 11.65
CA TYR A 18 10.56 2.71 12.76
C TYR A 18 11.30 1.43 12.34
N GLY A 19 11.46 1.18 11.05
CA GLY A 19 12.07 -0.04 10.52
C GLY A 19 11.23 -1.28 10.81
N PHE A 20 11.73 -2.44 10.38
CA PHE A 20 10.98 -3.69 10.47
C PHE A 20 10.62 -4.04 11.92
N GLU A 21 11.59 -4.00 12.84
CA GLU A 21 11.36 -4.36 14.24
C GLU A 21 10.37 -3.41 14.94
N GLY A 22 10.55 -2.10 14.78
CA GLY A 22 9.67 -1.12 15.40
C GLY A 22 8.25 -1.15 14.82
N THR A 23 8.13 -1.36 13.50
CA THR A 23 6.83 -1.50 12.84
C THR A 23 6.13 -2.79 13.26
N MET A 24 6.85 -3.92 13.29
CA MET A 24 6.29 -5.18 13.76
C MET A 24 5.82 -5.08 15.21
N GLY A 25 6.64 -4.49 16.08
CA GLY A 25 6.26 -4.24 17.48
C GLY A 25 5.00 -3.39 17.61
N PHE A 26 4.86 -2.33 16.82
CA PHE A 26 3.65 -1.52 16.79
C PHE A 26 2.43 -2.31 16.28
N LEU A 27 2.57 -3.03 15.16
CA LEU A 27 1.45 -3.76 14.55
C LEU A 27 0.97 -4.93 15.41
N THR A 28 1.88 -5.71 16.01
CA THR A 28 1.51 -6.85 16.85
C THR A 28 1.17 -6.44 18.28
N GLY A 29 1.83 -5.41 18.81
CA GLY A 29 1.64 -4.94 20.18
C GLY A 29 0.50 -3.94 20.30
N THR A 30 0.61 -2.80 19.63
CA THR A 30 -0.35 -1.68 19.76
C THR A 30 -1.61 -1.93 18.93
N ALA A 31 -1.47 -2.37 17.68
CA ALA A 31 -2.62 -2.65 16.82
C ALA A 31 -3.21 -4.07 17.02
N GLY A 32 -2.53 -4.94 17.78
CA GLY A 32 -3.01 -6.29 18.12
C GLY A 32 -3.15 -7.24 16.93
N LEU A 33 -2.46 -6.97 15.82
CA LEU A 33 -2.51 -7.82 14.63
C LEU A 33 -1.73 -9.12 14.86
N PRO A 34 -2.21 -10.28 14.36
CA PRO A 34 -1.41 -11.50 14.34
C PRO A 34 -0.11 -11.27 13.59
N TYR A 35 0.98 -11.89 14.05
CA TYR A 35 2.32 -11.71 13.47
C TYR A 35 2.35 -11.90 11.95
N ILE A 36 1.65 -12.92 11.45
CA ILE A 36 1.60 -13.20 10.01
C ILE A 36 0.92 -12.08 9.21
N ILE A 37 -0.12 -11.46 9.77
CA ILE A 37 -0.84 -10.36 9.14
C ILE A 37 0.02 -9.09 9.16
N ALA A 38 0.66 -8.79 10.30
CA ALA A 38 1.58 -7.67 10.41
C ALA A 38 2.75 -7.78 9.41
N LEU A 39 3.32 -8.98 9.26
CA LEU A 39 4.36 -9.25 8.28
C LEU A 39 3.86 -9.02 6.85
N LEU A 40 2.67 -9.55 6.52
CA LEU A 40 2.07 -9.37 5.20
C LEU A 40 1.82 -7.89 4.87
N VAL A 41 1.34 -7.09 5.83
CA VAL A 41 1.15 -5.64 5.67
C VAL A 41 2.45 -4.96 5.22
N ILE A 42 3.56 -5.23 5.91
CA ILE A 42 4.86 -4.63 5.60
C ILE A 42 5.34 -5.07 4.21
N LEU A 43 5.27 -6.37 3.92
CA LEU A 43 5.72 -6.93 2.65
C LEU A 43 4.87 -6.41 1.48
N ILE A 44 3.55 -6.32 1.63
CA ILE A 44 2.63 -5.82 0.61
C ILE A 44 2.91 -4.35 0.32
N GLU A 45 3.10 -3.51 1.34
CA GLU A 45 3.37 -2.08 1.11
C GLU A 45 4.70 -1.84 0.41
N PHE A 46 5.75 -2.61 0.77
CA PHE A 46 7.06 -2.46 0.14
C PHE A 46 7.11 -3.12 -1.25
N PHE A 47 6.90 -4.44 -1.32
CA PHE A 47 7.03 -5.18 -2.57
C PHE A 47 5.86 -4.93 -3.52
N GLY A 48 4.64 -4.79 -3.02
CA GLY A 48 3.47 -4.48 -3.85
C GLY A 48 3.62 -3.10 -4.51
N SER A 49 4.18 -2.12 -3.81
CA SER A 49 4.45 -0.82 -4.42
C SER A 49 5.54 -0.90 -5.49
N LEU A 50 6.61 -1.68 -5.29
CA LEU A 50 7.61 -1.98 -6.34
C LEU A 50 6.98 -2.66 -7.56
N MET A 51 6.17 -3.69 -7.33
CA MET A 51 5.46 -4.43 -8.39
C MET A 51 4.53 -3.51 -9.21
N LEU A 52 3.88 -2.55 -8.57
CA LEU A 52 3.11 -1.53 -9.30
C LEU A 52 4.01 -0.55 -10.07
N ILE A 53 5.17 -0.17 -9.54
CA ILE A 53 6.15 0.69 -10.26
C ILE A 53 6.63 -0.02 -11.53
N THR A 54 7.06 -1.28 -11.40
CA THR A 54 7.63 -2.05 -12.51
C THR A 54 6.55 -2.60 -13.44
N GLY A 55 5.29 -2.60 -13.02
CA GLY A 55 4.20 -3.24 -13.73
C GLY A 55 4.40 -4.76 -13.80
N THR A 56 4.88 -5.37 -12.72
CA THR A 56 5.04 -6.82 -12.60
C THR A 56 3.92 -7.35 -11.72
N ALA A 57 3.16 -8.35 -12.20
CA ALA A 57 1.99 -8.88 -11.50
C ALA A 57 1.01 -7.78 -11.03
N THR A 58 0.76 -6.78 -11.89
CA THR A 58 0.07 -5.53 -11.51
C THR A 58 -1.26 -5.77 -10.81
N ARG A 59 -2.04 -6.77 -11.26
CA ARG A 59 -3.33 -7.11 -10.64
C ARG A 59 -3.18 -7.66 -9.22
N VAL A 60 -2.21 -8.54 -9.00
CA VAL A 60 -1.96 -9.14 -7.67
C VAL A 60 -1.46 -8.07 -6.70
N ALA A 61 -0.53 -7.23 -7.15
CA ALA A 61 -0.03 -6.11 -6.37
C ALA A 61 -1.13 -5.10 -6.03
N ALA A 62 -1.99 -4.76 -7.00
CA ALA A 62 -3.12 -3.87 -6.78
C ALA A 62 -4.14 -4.46 -5.78
N LEU A 63 -4.42 -5.76 -5.84
CA LEU A 63 -5.29 -6.44 -4.86
C LEU A 63 -4.71 -6.37 -3.45
N GLY A 64 -3.41 -6.66 -3.32
CA GLY A 64 -2.70 -6.61 -2.04
C GLY A 64 -2.76 -5.21 -1.43
N ILE A 65 -2.41 -4.18 -2.22
CA ILE A 65 -2.45 -2.78 -1.77
C ILE A 65 -3.89 -2.38 -1.41
N PHE A 66 -4.88 -2.72 -2.23
CA PHE A 66 -6.28 -2.40 -1.95
C PHE A 66 -6.73 -3.00 -0.61
N GLY A 67 -6.50 -4.30 -0.38
CA GLY A 67 -6.89 -4.98 0.85
C GLY A 67 -6.16 -4.43 2.09
N ASN A 68 -4.86 -4.16 1.95
CA ASN A 68 -4.05 -3.59 3.03
C ASN A 68 -4.58 -2.23 3.49
N PHE A 69 -4.80 -1.32 2.53
CA PHE A 69 -5.30 0.02 2.83
C PHE A 69 -6.77 0.03 3.26
N LEU A 70 -7.57 -0.92 2.81
CA LEU A 70 -8.93 -1.12 3.32
C LEU A 70 -8.93 -1.41 4.82
N GLY A 71 -8.03 -2.29 5.28
CA GLY A 71 -7.81 -2.55 6.70
C GLY A 71 -7.46 -1.27 7.47
N VAL A 72 -6.48 -0.50 6.97
CA VAL A 72 -6.04 0.76 7.59
C VAL A 72 -7.15 1.81 7.69
N VAL A 73 -7.98 1.93 6.66
CA VAL A 73 -9.13 2.87 6.68
C VAL A 73 -10.12 2.44 7.76
N ILE A 74 -10.47 1.15 7.80
CA ILE A 74 -11.45 0.62 8.74
C ILE A 74 -10.99 0.78 10.19
N THR A 75 -9.71 0.49 10.46
CA THR A 75 -9.19 0.53 11.83
C THR A 75 -8.90 1.94 12.32
N SER A 76 -8.39 2.81 11.45
CA SER A 76 -7.68 4.02 11.90
C SER A 76 -8.23 5.34 11.35
N HIS A 77 -8.97 5.35 10.22
CA HIS A 77 -9.37 6.59 9.55
C HIS A 77 -10.89 6.79 9.48
N LEU A 78 -11.71 5.74 9.56
CA LEU A 78 -13.17 5.85 9.51
C LEU A 78 -13.75 6.81 10.57
N LYS A 79 -13.13 6.88 11.75
CA LYS A 79 -13.58 7.72 12.86
C LYS A 79 -13.20 9.20 12.73
N ASN A 80 -12.27 9.53 11.82
CA ASN A 80 -11.68 10.87 11.71
C ASN A 80 -12.40 11.76 10.68
N GLY A 81 -13.47 11.27 10.06
CA GLY A 81 -14.22 11.99 9.03
C GLY A 81 -13.57 11.94 7.65
N PHE A 82 -14.12 12.73 6.71
CA PHE A 82 -13.75 12.66 5.30
C PHE A 82 -12.38 13.31 5.01
N PHE A 83 -12.19 14.57 5.42
CA PHE A 83 -11.04 15.38 5.03
C PHE A 83 -9.76 14.98 5.75
N MET A 84 -8.64 14.95 5.00
CA MET A 84 -7.32 14.82 5.60
C MET A 84 -7.03 16.01 6.52
N ASN A 85 -6.23 15.81 7.57
CA ASN A 85 -5.82 16.90 8.45
C ASN A 85 -4.66 17.69 7.84
N TRP A 86 -4.90 18.31 6.67
CA TRP A 86 -3.90 19.04 5.91
C TRP A 86 -3.20 20.16 6.70
N TYR A 87 -3.89 20.72 7.69
CA TYR A 87 -3.39 21.81 8.55
C TYR A 87 -2.77 21.30 9.87
N SER A 88 -2.61 19.99 10.04
CA SER A 88 -2.00 19.38 11.24
C SER A 88 -2.65 19.87 12.55
N GLN A 89 -3.97 20.00 12.56
CA GLN A 89 -4.73 20.44 13.73
C GLN A 89 -4.50 19.46 14.90
N PRO A 90 -4.21 19.96 16.11
CA PRO A 90 -4.00 19.11 17.27
C PRO A 90 -5.28 18.35 17.64
N ASN A 91 -5.13 17.08 18.03
CA ASN A 91 -6.20 16.14 18.37
C ASN A 91 -7.15 15.75 17.24
N GLN A 92 -6.85 16.11 15.99
CA GLN A 92 -7.59 15.66 14.83
C GLN A 92 -6.80 14.56 14.11
N GLY A 93 -7.41 13.38 13.99
CA GLY A 93 -6.83 12.29 13.20
C GLY A 93 -6.95 12.54 11.70
N GLU A 94 -6.19 11.80 10.92
CA GLU A 94 -6.23 11.86 9.46
C GLU A 94 -7.53 11.26 8.93
N GLY A 95 -8.25 11.99 8.08
CA GLY A 95 -9.46 11.50 7.39
C GLY A 95 -9.15 10.49 6.30
N TYR A 96 -10.19 10.02 5.59
CA TYR A 96 -10.05 8.97 4.59
C TYR A 96 -10.01 9.44 3.11
N GLU A 97 -10.03 10.75 2.84
CA GLU A 97 -10.02 11.37 1.50
C GLU A 97 -8.95 10.78 0.56
N TYR A 98 -7.71 10.71 1.03
CA TYR A 98 -6.59 10.18 0.25
C TYR A 98 -6.77 8.70 -0.13
N PHE A 99 -7.39 7.91 0.75
CA PHE A 99 -7.59 6.48 0.53
C PHE A 99 -8.63 6.23 -0.55
N ILE A 100 -9.61 7.12 -0.75
CA ILE A 100 -10.57 7.02 -1.85
C ILE A 100 -9.84 7.11 -3.20
N LEU A 101 -8.89 8.04 -3.33
CA LEU A 101 -8.07 8.17 -4.53
C LEU A 101 -7.18 6.92 -4.72
N LEU A 102 -6.57 6.44 -3.64
CA LEU A 102 -5.78 5.21 -3.65
C LEU A 102 -6.61 4.00 -4.12
N PHE A 103 -7.84 3.85 -3.62
CA PHE A 103 -8.76 2.80 -4.05
C PHE A 103 -9.17 2.95 -5.51
N GLY A 104 -9.47 4.16 -5.97
CA GLY A 104 -9.76 4.43 -7.38
C GLY A 104 -8.62 4.00 -8.29
N LEU A 105 -7.38 4.37 -7.95
CA LEU A 105 -6.18 3.95 -8.69
C LEU A 105 -5.96 2.44 -8.64
N ALA A 106 -6.13 1.82 -7.47
CA ALA A 106 -6.00 0.38 -7.33
C ALA A 106 -7.04 -0.35 -8.19
N ILE A 107 -8.30 0.09 -8.20
CA ILE A 107 -9.37 -0.47 -9.06
C ILE A 107 -9.02 -0.31 -10.54
N ILE A 108 -8.50 0.85 -10.95
CA ILE A 108 -8.04 1.05 -12.33
C ILE A 108 -6.93 0.04 -12.67
N CYS A 109 -5.94 -0.15 -11.80
CA CYS A 109 -4.88 -1.14 -12.00
C CYS A 109 -5.41 -2.59 -12.02
N LEU A 110 -6.46 -2.89 -11.26
CA LEU A 110 -7.10 -4.20 -11.26
C LEU A 110 -7.80 -4.49 -12.59
N VAL A 111 -8.57 -3.52 -13.08
CA VAL A 111 -9.37 -3.66 -14.31
C VAL A 111 -8.47 -3.58 -15.55
N ALA A 112 -7.66 -2.51 -15.65
CA ALA A 112 -6.82 -2.25 -16.81
C ALA A 112 -5.56 -3.11 -16.85
N GLY A 113 -5.06 -3.60 -15.70
CA GLY A 113 -3.80 -4.33 -15.60
C GLY A 113 -2.57 -3.44 -15.80
N GLY A 114 -1.42 -4.07 -16.08
CA GLY A 114 -0.16 -3.37 -16.37
C GLY A 114 -0.20 -2.62 -17.70
N GLY A 115 0.31 -1.38 -17.73
CA GLY A 115 0.35 -0.56 -18.94
C GLY A 115 1.33 -1.08 -20.02
N LYS A 116 1.41 -0.41 -21.19
CA LYS A 116 2.25 -0.84 -22.32
C LYS A 116 3.77 -0.93 -22.01
N ALA A 117 4.23 -0.18 -21.01
CA ALA A 117 5.62 -0.20 -20.53
C ALA A 117 5.83 -1.15 -19.33
N SER A 118 4.82 -1.93 -18.95
CA SER A 118 4.90 -2.87 -17.84
C SER A 118 5.73 -4.10 -18.21
N VAL A 119 6.41 -4.69 -17.23
CA VAL A 119 7.09 -5.98 -17.39
C VAL A 119 6.08 -7.06 -17.82
N ASP A 120 4.84 -7.01 -17.31
CA ASP A 120 3.75 -7.90 -17.73
C ASP A 120 3.49 -7.82 -19.25
N ALA A 121 3.50 -6.62 -19.83
CA ALA A 121 3.32 -6.43 -21.27
C ALA A 121 4.51 -6.94 -22.10
N VAL A 122 5.74 -6.81 -21.60
CA VAL A 122 6.95 -7.34 -22.26
C VAL A 122 6.93 -8.88 -22.29
N ILE A 123 6.56 -9.52 -21.17
CA ILE A 123 6.47 -10.98 -21.08
C ILE A 123 5.38 -11.51 -22.01
N THR A 124 4.19 -10.88 -22.02
CA THR A 124 3.07 -11.28 -22.89
C THR A 124 3.43 -11.13 -24.36
N LYS A 125 4.13 -10.04 -24.73
CA LYS A 125 4.55 -9.81 -26.12
C LYS A 125 5.59 -10.83 -26.60
N ASN A 126 6.51 -11.27 -25.74
CA ASN A 126 7.48 -12.30 -26.08
C ASN A 126 6.83 -13.67 -26.28
N GLN A 127 5.82 -14.02 -25.48
CA GLN A 127 5.05 -15.26 -25.67
C GLN A 127 4.22 -15.26 -26.96
N ALA A 128 3.69 -14.12 -27.39
CA ALA A 128 2.95 -14.02 -28.64
C ALA A 128 3.83 -14.07 -29.91
N ASN A 129 5.15 -13.87 -29.76
CA ASN A 129 6.13 -13.87 -30.84
C ASN A 129 6.97 -15.15 -30.91
N SER A 130 6.66 -16.16 -30.07
CA SER A 130 7.32 -17.48 -30.01
C SER A 130 6.40 -18.54 -30.60
#